data_AF-A0A7Y3KMK9-F1
#
_entry.id   AF-A0A7Y3KMK9-F1
#
_cell.length_a   1.000
_cell.length_b   1.000
_cell.length_c   1.000
_cell.angle_alpha   90.00
_cell.angle_beta   90.00
_cell.angle_gamma   90.00
#
_symmetry.space_group_name_H-M   'P 1'
#
loop_
_entity.id
_entity.type
_entity.pdbx_description
1 polymer ?
#
loop_
_entity_poly.entity_id
_entity_poly.type
_entity_poly.pdbx_seq_one_letter_code
_entity_poly.pdbx_strand_id
1 'polypeptide(L)'
;IDPKTLTIVDGSGLSAYDRITPRALVRILQYDRAPQRKAIVEAALPLSGVRGTLKDRFRDPILRGKIDAKTGSVNHVRTLAGYLQTERHGTVTFALLVNDWMDRGPGAMKRLDAVRGAILRAIATAP
;
A
#
# COMPACT_ATOMS: atom_id res chain seq x y z
N ILE A 1 7.80 10.12 14.79
CA ILE A 1 8.26 8.83 14.22
C ILE A 1 9.64 8.55 14.82
N ASP A 2 9.95 7.32 15.25
CA ASP A 2 11.29 7.01 15.80
C ASP A 2 12.32 7.00 14.65
N PRO A 3 13.38 7.83 14.69
CA PRO A 3 14.39 7.87 13.64
C PRO A 3 15.09 6.52 13.41
N LYS A 4 15.15 5.63 14.40
CA LYS A 4 15.74 4.29 14.24
C LYS A 4 14.91 3.36 13.35
N THR A 5 13.68 3.75 13.04
CA THR A 5 12.74 2.94 12.25
C THR A 5 12.73 3.30 10.76
N LEU A 6 13.53 4.28 10.36
CA LEU A 6 13.68 4.68 8.96
C LEU A 6 15.07 5.25 8.62
N THR A 7 15.50 5.03 7.40
CA THR A 7 16.64 5.69 6.77
C THR A 7 16.17 6.14 5.40
N ILE A 8 16.18 7.45 5.15
CA ILE A 8 15.78 8.04 3.87
C ILE A 8 17.06 8.56 3.22
N VAL A 9 17.45 7.91 2.14
CA VAL A 9 18.60 8.30 1.32
C VAL A 9 18.12 9.07 0.10
N ASP A 10 16.95 8.74 -0.45
CA ASP A 10 16.28 9.55 -1.47
C ASP A 10 14.75 9.58 -1.32
N GLY A 11 14.09 10.51 -2.04
CA GLY A 11 12.64 10.68 -1.98
C GLY A 11 11.84 9.82 -2.96
N SER A 12 12.51 9.13 -3.89
CA SER A 12 11.89 8.30 -4.92
C SER A 12 11.72 6.84 -4.49
N GLY A 13 12.56 6.36 -3.56
CA GLY A 13 12.66 4.97 -3.14
C GLY A 13 13.53 4.10 -4.06
N LEU A 14 14.39 4.70 -4.90
CA LEU A 14 15.29 3.96 -5.78
C LEU A 14 16.58 3.52 -5.07
N SER A 15 16.98 4.24 -4.03
CA SER A 15 18.13 3.88 -3.22
C SER A 15 17.92 2.52 -2.54
N ALA A 16 18.85 1.61 -2.81
CA ALA A 16 18.90 0.32 -2.11
C ALA A 16 19.23 0.45 -0.62
N TYR A 17 19.54 1.66 -0.14
CA TYR A 17 19.81 1.98 1.27
C TYR A 17 18.60 2.56 2.00
N ASP A 18 17.49 2.83 1.30
CA ASP A 18 16.26 3.26 1.97
C ASP A 18 15.74 2.14 2.88
N ARG A 19 15.44 2.49 4.13
CA ARG A 19 14.89 1.56 5.12
C ARG A 19 13.68 2.19 5.75
N ILE A 20 12.61 1.42 5.91
CA ILE A 20 11.45 1.83 6.70
C ILE A 20 10.72 0.59 7.20
N THR A 21 10.31 0.62 8.47
CA THR A 21 9.46 -0.46 9.00
C THR A 21 8.00 -0.27 8.58
N PRO A 22 7.21 -1.34 8.41
CA PRO A 22 5.77 -1.22 8.12
C PRO A 22 5.03 -0.37 9.16
N ARG A 23 5.37 -0.49 10.45
CA ARG A 23 4.78 0.31 11.53
C ARG A 23 5.10 1.80 11.41
N ALA A 24 6.33 2.15 11.04
CA ALA A 24 6.70 3.54 10.80
C ALA A 24 5.93 4.14 9.62
N LEU A 25 5.81 3.39 8.52
CA LEU A 25 5.07 3.81 7.34
C LEU A 25 3.57 4.01 7.64
N VAL A 26 2.96 3.10 8.40
CA VAL A 26 1.57 3.26 8.87
C VAL A 26 1.40 4.54 9.69
N ARG A 27 2.33 4.85 10.61
CA ARG A 27 2.25 6.09 11.40
C ARG A 27 2.39 7.34 10.55
N ILE A 28 3.23 7.33 9.51
CA ILE A 28 3.37 8.44 8.56
C ILE A 28 2.04 8.63 7.81
N LEU A 29 1.47 7.55 7.25
CA LEU A 29 0.17 7.62 6.57
C LEU A 29 -0.96 8.09 7.51
N GLN A 30 -0.98 7.66 8.77
CA GLN A 30 -1.95 8.16 9.74
C GLN A 30 -1.81 9.67 9.99
N TYR A 31 -0.58 10.19 10.02
CA TYR A 31 -0.32 11.63 10.10
C TYR A 31 -0.83 12.37 8.85
N ASP A 32 -0.67 11.79 7.66
CA ASP A 32 -1.11 12.35 6.39
C ASP A 32 -2.63 12.32 6.22
N ARG A 33 -3.33 11.49 7.00
CA ARG A 33 -4.79 11.36 6.97
C ARG A 33 -5.55 12.50 7.67
N ALA A 34 -4.85 13.43 8.33
CA ALA A 34 -5.49 14.56 8.99
C ALA A 34 -6.36 15.38 8.01
N PRO A 35 -7.49 15.98 8.47
CA PRO A 35 -8.44 16.66 7.60
C PRO A 35 -7.81 17.71 6.66
N GLN A 36 -6.76 18.42 7.10
CA GLN A 36 -6.10 19.44 6.30
C GLN A 36 -5.29 18.88 5.12
N ARG A 37 -4.90 17.59 5.16
CA ARG A 37 -4.04 16.93 4.16
C ARG A 37 -4.76 15.85 3.36
N LYS A 38 -5.83 15.29 3.94
CA LYS A 38 -6.57 14.14 3.41
C LYS A 38 -6.87 14.24 1.91
N ALA A 39 -7.45 15.35 1.46
CA ALA A 39 -7.89 15.50 0.07
C ALA A 39 -6.72 15.41 -0.93
N ILE A 40 -5.58 16.04 -0.59
CA ILE A 40 -4.37 16.03 -1.42
C ILE A 40 -3.81 14.61 -1.49
N VAL A 41 -3.75 13.92 -0.35
CA VAL A 41 -3.19 12.57 -0.24
C VAL A 41 -4.06 11.56 -1.02
N GLU A 42 -5.38 11.61 -0.87
CA GLU A 42 -6.30 10.77 -1.65
C GLU A 42 -6.14 11.02 -3.15
N ALA A 43 -6.09 12.29 -3.57
CA ALA A 43 -5.90 12.63 -4.98
C ALA A 43 -4.55 12.12 -5.54
N ALA A 44 -3.48 12.14 -4.75
CA ALA A 44 -2.16 11.72 -5.17
C ALA A 44 -1.99 10.19 -5.29
N LEU A 45 -2.77 9.41 -4.53
CA LEU A 45 -2.62 7.95 -4.48
C LEU A 45 -3.40 7.24 -5.60
N PRO A 46 -2.86 6.18 -6.22
CA PRO A 46 -3.64 5.29 -7.08
C PRO A 46 -4.86 4.68 -6.37
N LEU A 47 -5.97 4.52 -7.10
CA LEU A 47 -7.23 3.93 -6.60
C LEU A 47 -7.49 2.55 -7.23
N SER A 48 -7.77 1.54 -6.41
CA SER A 48 -8.03 0.16 -6.85
C SER A 48 -9.07 0.06 -7.96
N GLY A 49 -8.69 -0.57 -9.06
CA GLY A 49 -9.57 -0.82 -10.20
C GLY A 49 -9.97 0.42 -11.00
N VAL A 50 -9.49 1.62 -10.63
CA VAL A 50 -9.96 2.88 -11.22
C VAL A 50 -8.82 3.66 -11.88
N ARG A 51 -7.72 3.94 -11.17
CA ARG A 51 -6.65 4.82 -11.71
C ARG A 51 -5.25 4.49 -11.20
N GLY A 52 -4.26 5.02 -11.91
CA GLY A 52 -2.84 4.89 -11.58
C GLY A 52 -2.37 3.43 -11.63
N THR A 53 -1.33 3.12 -10.85
CA THR A 53 -0.72 1.78 -10.82
C THR A 53 -1.62 0.65 -10.28
N LEU A 54 -2.83 0.98 -9.79
CA LEU A 54 -3.83 0.02 -9.33
C LEU A 54 -5.03 -0.12 -10.28
N LYS A 55 -5.06 0.56 -11.42
CA LYS A 55 -6.20 0.55 -12.37
C LYS A 55 -6.65 -0.87 -12.78
N ASP A 56 -5.70 -1.80 -12.94
CA ASP A 56 -5.97 -3.18 -13.37
C ASP A 56 -5.92 -4.18 -12.21
N ARG A 57 -5.85 -3.71 -10.96
CA ARG A 57 -5.64 -4.51 -9.74
C ARG A 57 -6.81 -4.36 -8.78
N PHE A 58 -7.11 -5.42 -8.02
CA PHE A 58 -8.18 -5.42 -7.00
C PHE A 58 -9.55 -4.97 -7.55
N ARG A 59 -9.95 -5.51 -8.71
CA ARG A 59 -11.18 -5.13 -9.43
C ARG A 59 -12.43 -5.85 -8.95
N ASP A 60 -12.31 -6.73 -7.96
CA ASP A 60 -13.46 -7.41 -7.38
C ASP A 60 -14.40 -6.41 -6.68
N PRO A 61 -15.71 -6.70 -6.58
CA PRO A 61 -16.69 -5.77 -6.03
C PRO A 61 -16.42 -5.34 -4.59
N ILE A 62 -15.69 -6.14 -3.80
CA ILE A 62 -15.39 -5.82 -2.41
C ILE A 62 -14.32 -4.75 -2.33
N LEU A 63 -13.29 -4.81 -3.18
CA LEU A 63 -12.10 -3.92 -3.11
C LEU A 63 -12.06 -2.81 -4.15
N ARG A 64 -12.82 -2.91 -5.26
CA ARG A 64 -12.83 -1.89 -6.32
C ARG A 64 -13.24 -0.54 -5.75
N GLY A 65 -12.41 0.48 -5.99
CA GLY A 65 -12.68 1.85 -5.52
C GLY A 65 -12.56 2.05 -4.01
N LYS A 66 -12.01 1.08 -3.27
CA LYS A 66 -11.88 1.15 -1.79
C LYS A 66 -10.44 1.24 -1.28
N ILE A 67 -9.44 1.16 -2.17
CA ILE A 67 -8.02 1.18 -1.79
C ILE A 67 -7.33 2.35 -2.47
N ASP A 68 -6.95 3.35 -1.69
CA ASP A 68 -6.03 4.43 -2.09
C ASP A 68 -4.63 4.06 -1.60
N ALA A 69 -3.75 3.61 -2.49
CA ALA A 69 -2.44 3.11 -2.07
C ALA A 69 -1.32 3.31 -3.09
N LYS A 70 -0.13 3.59 -2.57
CA LYS A 70 1.08 3.70 -3.37
C LYS A 70 1.72 2.33 -3.54
N THR A 71 2.18 2.06 -4.76
CA THR A 71 2.97 0.90 -5.12
C THR A 71 4.46 1.20 -5.03
N GLY A 72 5.25 0.23 -4.60
CA GLY A 72 6.72 0.23 -4.73
C GLY A 72 7.19 -1.07 -5.38
N SER A 73 8.06 -0.95 -6.38
CA SER A 73 8.62 -2.08 -7.12
C SER A 73 10.01 -1.72 -7.63
N VAL A 74 11.02 -2.14 -6.86
CA VAL A 74 12.43 -1.96 -7.21
C VAL A 74 13.14 -3.28 -6.89
N ASN A 75 13.90 -3.83 -7.85
CA ASN A 75 14.64 -5.09 -7.70
C ASN A 75 13.80 -6.21 -7.06
N HIS A 76 14.21 -6.69 -5.88
CA HIS A 76 13.58 -7.77 -5.11
C HIS A 76 12.56 -7.27 -4.08
N VAL A 77 12.14 -6.01 -4.17
CA VAL A 77 11.21 -5.39 -3.21
C VAL A 77 9.86 -5.15 -3.88
N ARG A 78 8.79 -5.55 -3.18
CA ARG A 78 7.41 -5.32 -3.59
C ARG A 78 6.65 -4.75 -2.41
N THR A 79 6.17 -3.53 -2.54
CA THR A 79 5.40 -2.86 -1.48
C THR A 79 4.05 -2.36 -1.98
N LEU A 80 3.10 -2.30 -1.05
CA LEU A 80 1.81 -1.64 -1.22
C LEU A 80 1.42 -1.05 0.13
N ALA A 81 1.22 0.26 0.21
CA ALA A 81 0.84 0.92 1.45
C ALA A 81 -0.13 2.06 1.17
N GLY A 82 -1.08 2.26 2.08
CA GLY A 82 -2.13 3.26 1.92
C GLY A 82 -3.31 3.03 2.83
N TYR A 83 -4.49 3.32 2.30
CA TYR A 83 -5.76 3.32 3.01
C TYR A 83 -6.72 2.31 2.39
N LEU A 84 -7.52 1.66 3.24
CA LEU A 84 -8.59 0.76 2.84
C LEU A 84 -9.88 1.23 3.52
N GLN A 85 -10.92 1.47 2.72
CA GLN A 85 -12.27 1.66 3.25
C GLN A 85 -12.87 0.30 3.62
N THR A 86 -13.20 0.14 4.91
CA THR A 86 -13.87 -1.05 5.44
C THR A 86 -15.37 -0.80 5.61
N GLU A 87 -16.13 -1.87 5.78
CA GLU A 87 -17.59 -1.78 5.94
C GLU A 87 -18.01 -1.28 7.32
N ARG A 88 -17.21 -1.55 8.37
CA ARG A 88 -17.59 -1.30 9.77
C ARG A 88 -16.59 -0.45 10.56
N HIS A 89 -15.31 -0.48 10.20
CA HIS A 89 -14.23 0.14 10.97
C HIS A 89 -13.77 1.48 10.37
N GLY A 90 -14.54 2.02 9.42
CA GLY A 90 -14.16 3.21 8.66
C GLY A 90 -12.93 2.95 7.78
N THR A 91 -12.10 3.98 7.58
CA THR A 91 -10.85 3.85 6.83
C THR A 91 -9.75 3.31 7.73
N VAL A 92 -9.13 2.20 7.34
CA VAL A 92 -7.93 1.66 8.00
C VAL A 92 -6.67 1.97 7.19
N THR A 93 -5.55 2.10 7.88
CA THR A 93 -4.22 2.32 7.26
C THR A 93 -3.44 1.02 7.25
N PHE A 94 -2.77 0.70 6.14
CA PHE A 94 -2.00 -0.54 6.00
C PHE A 94 -0.66 -0.31 5.31
N ALA A 95 0.27 -1.24 5.54
CA ALA A 95 1.53 -1.34 4.82
C ALA A 95 1.91 -2.82 4.64
N LEU A 96 2.02 -3.26 3.39
CA LEU A 96 2.44 -4.61 3.00
C LEU A 96 3.79 -4.50 2.29
N LEU A 97 4.87 -4.87 2.99
CA LEU A 97 6.25 -4.81 2.48
C LEU A 97 6.78 -6.23 2.33
N VAL A 98 7.21 -6.58 1.13
CA VAL A 98 7.86 -7.86 0.82
C VAL A 98 9.24 -7.57 0.26
N ASN A 99 10.26 -7.96 1.00
CA ASN A 99 11.66 -7.95 0.57
C ASN A 99 12.07 -9.34 0.08
N ASP A 100 13.20 -9.42 -0.61
CA ASP A 100 13.78 -10.66 -1.14
C ASP A 100 12.79 -11.47 -2.01
N TRP A 101 11.93 -10.76 -2.73
CA TRP A 101 11.03 -11.33 -3.71
C TRP A 101 11.83 -11.85 -4.92
N MET A 102 12.04 -13.17 -4.95
CA MET A 102 12.80 -13.85 -6.01
C MET A 102 11.92 -14.38 -7.14
N ASP A 103 10.60 -14.46 -6.96
CA ASP A 103 9.70 -14.99 -7.99
C ASP A 103 9.59 -14.02 -9.18
N ARG A 104 10.25 -14.39 -10.28
CA ARG A 104 10.23 -13.66 -11.55
C ARG A 104 9.45 -14.41 -12.63
N GLY A 105 8.75 -15.48 -12.28
CA GLY A 105 8.01 -16.29 -13.24
C GLY A 105 6.79 -15.57 -13.81
N PRO A 106 6.25 -16.03 -14.95
CA PRO A 106 4.99 -15.51 -15.48
C PRO A 106 3.90 -15.50 -14.39
N GLY A 107 3.23 -14.35 -14.24
CA GLY A 107 2.17 -14.18 -13.26
C GLY A 107 2.59 -13.98 -11.81
N ALA A 108 3.89 -13.82 -11.50
CA ALA A 108 4.37 -13.58 -10.13
C ALA A 108 3.64 -12.42 -9.43
N MET A 109 3.48 -11.28 -10.10
CA MET A 109 2.75 -10.14 -9.55
C MET A 109 1.25 -10.45 -9.32
N LYS A 110 0.63 -11.24 -10.20
CA LYS A 110 -0.78 -11.66 -10.04
C LYS A 110 -0.94 -12.54 -8.79
N ARG A 111 0.01 -13.45 -8.53
CA ARG A 111 0.01 -14.28 -7.31
C ARG A 111 0.16 -13.41 -6.05
N LEU A 112 1.13 -12.49 -6.05
CA LEU A 112 1.31 -11.57 -4.92
C LEU A 112 0.06 -10.71 -4.68
N ASP A 113 -0.57 -10.23 -5.75
CA ASP A 113 -1.81 -9.46 -5.65
C ASP A 113 -3.00 -10.31 -5.19
N ALA A 114 -3.04 -11.60 -5.52
CA ALA A 114 -4.05 -12.51 -4.98
C ALA A 114 -3.93 -12.63 -3.46
N VAL A 115 -2.71 -12.80 -2.94
CA VAL A 115 -2.44 -12.85 -1.49
C VAL A 115 -2.79 -11.52 -0.81
N ARG A 116 -2.30 -10.40 -1.36
CA ARG A 116 -2.62 -9.05 -0.85
C ARG A 116 -4.13 -8.79 -0.87
N GLY A 117 -4.80 -9.17 -1.96
CA GLY A 117 -6.24 -9.01 -2.11
C GLY A 117 -7.01 -9.85 -1.09
N ALA A 118 -6.58 -11.08 -0.79
CA ALA A 118 -7.20 -11.91 0.22
C ALA A 118 -7.11 -11.27 1.62
N ILE A 119 -5.92 -10.78 2.00
CA ILE A 119 -5.71 -10.07 3.27
C ILE A 119 -6.60 -8.82 3.35
N LEU A 120 -6.57 -7.99 2.30
CA LEU A 120 -7.34 -6.73 2.29
C LEU A 120 -8.85 -6.97 2.29
N ARG A 121 -9.34 -8.01 1.60
CA ARG A 121 -10.76 -8.40 1.68
C ARG A 121 -11.16 -8.81 3.08
N ALA A 122 -10.36 -9.68 3.72
CA ALA A 122 -10.62 -10.12 5.08
C ALA A 122 -10.71 -8.95 6.06
N ILE A 123 -9.87 -7.93 5.90
CA ILE A 123 -9.91 -6.70 6.70
C ILE A 123 -11.13 -5.85 6.33
N ALA A 124 -11.45 -5.70 5.04
CA ALA A 124 -12.55 -4.87 4.56
C ALA A 124 -13.91 -5.32 5.11
N THR A 125 -14.10 -6.63 5.26
CA THR A 125 -15.35 -7.28 5.68
C THR A 125 -15.28 -7.82 7.11
N ALA A 126 -14.23 -7.50 7.88
CA ALA A 126 -14.11 -7.95 9.26
C ALA A 126 -15.27 -7.39 10.10
N PRO A 127 -15.88 -8.22 10.98
CA PRO A 127 -16.98 -7.80 11.84
C PRO A 127 -16.59 -6.68 12.79
#